data_AF-A0A2X2SMY8-F1
#
_entry.id   AF-A0A2X2SMY8-F1
#
_cell.length_a   1.000
_cell.length_b   1.000
_cell.length_c   1.000
_cell.angle_alpha   90.00
_cell.angle_beta   90.00
_cell.angle_gamma   90.00
#
_symmetry.space_group_name_H-M   'P 1'
#
loop_
_entity.id
_entity.type
_entity.pdbx_description
1 polymer ?
#
loop_
_entity_poly.entity_id
_entity_poly.type
_entity_poly.pdbx_seq_one_letter_code
_entity_poly.pdbx_strand_id
1 'polypeptide(L)'
;MKYLLQLFILLSVSSLLAQQNDFVLLRSLSNDFVFDMKYATPDNFLKQAVYDCGECYLRKSTAKALVKANEEFKSLGYRIKLFDCYRPLSVQKKMWKILPGTHYVANPAKGSKHNRGAAVDLTLVDAQGKELDMGTPFDFFGKKAHHTCTTLPKKVLENRKLLKDVLNKYNFKSIFSEWWHYEYRPEMQSKVEDFQWQCK
;
A
#
# COMPACT_ATOMS: atom_id res chain seq x y z
N MET A 1 23.02 -65.44 -12.40
CA MET A 1 22.45 -64.21 -13.00
C MET A 1 21.20 -63.82 -12.24
N LYS A 2 21.25 -62.79 -11.38
CA LYS A 2 20.08 -62.02 -10.92
C LYS A 2 20.62 -60.73 -10.30
N TYR A 3 20.67 -59.69 -11.13
CA TYR A 3 21.01 -58.33 -10.70
C TYR A 3 19.85 -57.77 -9.90
N LEU A 4 20.10 -57.37 -8.65
CA LEU A 4 19.15 -56.67 -7.80
C LEU A 4 19.26 -55.17 -8.12
N LEU A 5 18.34 -54.63 -8.92
CA LEU A 5 18.23 -53.19 -9.15
C LEU A 5 17.67 -52.54 -7.89
N GLN A 6 18.52 -51.85 -7.11
CA GLN A 6 18.07 -50.93 -6.07
C GLN A 6 17.66 -49.62 -6.73
N LEU A 7 16.36 -49.34 -6.74
CA LEU A 7 15.78 -48.10 -7.20
C LEU A 7 16.02 -47.02 -6.12
N PHE A 8 17.01 -46.15 -6.31
CA PHE A 8 17.17 -44.95 -5.49
C PHE A 8 16.12 -43.92 -5.91
N ILE A 9 15.05 -43.80 -5.13
CA ILE A 9 14.11 -42.68 -5.24
C ILE A 9 14.77 -41.46 -4.61
N LEU A 10 15.32 -40.58 -5.45
CA LEU A 10 15.70 -39.22 -5.06
C LEU A 10 14.42 -38.44 -4.73
N LEU A 11 14.01 -38.47 -3.47
CA LEU A 11 13.02 -37.53 -2.94
C LEU A 11 13.67 -36.13 -2.96
N SER A 12 13.28 -35.31 -3.94
CA SER A 12 13.61 -33.90 -4.03
C SER A 12 12.85 -33.09 -2.96
N VAL A 13 13.24 -33.28 -1.70
CA VAL A 13 12.72 -32.51 -0.57
C VAL A 13 13.48 -31.18 -0.49
N SER A 14 13.08 -30.15 -1.26
CA SER A 14 13.35 -28.74 -0.90
C SER A 14 12.88 -27.69 -1.93
N SER A 15 11.71 -27.85 -2.56
CA SER A 15 11.07 -26.71 -3.26
C SER A 15 9.78 -26.23 -2.60
N LEU A 16 9.24 -26.97 -1.63
CA LEU A 16 7.97 -26.64 -0.95
C LEU A 16 8.11 -25.71 0.27
N LEU A 17 9.34 -25.40 0.72
CA LEU A 17 9.58 -24.50 1.87
C LEU A 17 9.88 -23.04 1.45
N ALA A 18 10.00 -22.75 0.15
CA ALA A 18 10.35 -21.43 -0.34
C ALA A 18 9.15 -20.49 -0.57
N GLN A 19 7.90 -20.96 -0.42
CA GLN A 19 6.71 -20.12 -0.48
C GLN A 19 6.37 -19.57 0.92
N GLN A 20 7.38 -19.01 1.57
CA GLN A 20 7.22 -18.21 2.77
C GLN A 20 6.52 -16.92 2.34
N ASN A 21 5.25 -16.75 2.75
CA ASN A 21 4.36 -15.62 2.40
C ASN A 21 5.12 -14.33 2.04
N ASP A 22 4.99 -13.87 0.79
CA ASP A 22 5.73 -12.69 0.27
C ASP A 22 5.40 -11.38 1.02
N PHE A 23 4.41 -11.40 1.90
CA PHE A 23 3.97 -10.25 2.68
C PHE A 23 4.74 -10.15 4.00
N VAL A 24 5.06 -8.92 4.36
CA VAL A 24 5.67 -8.57 5.64
C VAL A 24 4.85 -7.47 6.30
N LEU A 25 4.86 -7.46 7.62
CA LEU A 25 4.29 -6.39 8.39
C LEU A 25 5.27 -5.21 8.41
N LEU A 26 4.86 -4.02 7.97
CA LEU A 26 5.79 -2.90 7.80
C LEU A 26 6.50 -2.50 9.11
N ARG A 27 5.80 -2.52 10.24
CA ARG A 27 6.38 -2.19 11.56
C ARG A 27 7.50 -3.13 11.99
N SER A 28 7.59 -4.33 11.41
CA SER A 28 8.72 -5.23 11.70
C SER A 28 10.01 -4.84 10.96
N LEU A 29 9.91 -3.95 9.97
CA LEU A 29 11.07 -3.44 9.22
C LEU A 29 11.53 -2.06 9.71
N SER A 30 10.62 -1.21 10.19
CA SER A 30 10.95 0.12 10.71
C SER A 30 9.83 0.65 11.61
N ASN A 31 10.22 1.34 12.69
CA ASN A 31 9.32 2.04 13.60
C ASN A 31 9.16 3.53 13.26
N ASP A 32 9.71 3.99 12.13
CA ASP A 32 9.74 5.41 11.75
C ASP A 32 8.51 5.86 10.95
N PHE A 33 7.51 5.00 10.80
CA PHE A 33 6.25 5.30 10.14
C PHE A 33 5.19 5.74 11.15
N VAL A 34 4.33 6.65 10.74
CA VAL A 34 3.08 6.95 11.45
C VAL A 34 1.95 6.15 10.81
N PHE A 35 1.10 5.54 11.62
CA PHE A 35 -0.01 4.72 11.14
C PHE A 35 -1.34 5.36 11.55
N ASP A 36 -2.21 5.58 10.58
CA ASP A 36 -3.60 6.03 10.77
C ASP A 36 -4.46 5.24 9.79
N MET A 37 -4.54 3.95 10.07
CA MET A 37 -5.14 2.97 9.17
C MET A 37 -6.66 3.21 9.07
N LYS A 38 -7.05 4.06 8.12
CA LYS A 38 -8.40 4.66 8.04
C LYS A 38 -9.51 3.62 7.98
N TYR A 39 -9.28 2.53 7.27
CA TYR A 39 -10.24 1.44 7.11
C TYR A 39 -10.35 0.50 8.31
N ALA A 40 -9.54 0.67 9.36
CA ALA A 40 -9.72 0.02 10.66
C ALA A 40 -10.61 0.86 11.62
N THR A 41 -11.12 2.01 11.16
CA THR A 41 -12.00 2.89 11.94
C THR A 41 -13.19 3.35 11.08
N PRO A 42 -14.20 4.03 11.63
CA PRO A 42 -15.24 4.68 10.82
C PRO A 42 -14.80 5.94 10.07
N ASP A 43 -13.58 6.44 10.29
CA ASP A 43 -13.04 7.64 9.64
C ASP A 43 -12.53 7.34 8.22
N ASN A 44 -13.46 6.99 7.34
CA ASN A 44 -13.21 6.77 5.92
C ASN A 44 -14.52 6.99 5.12
N PHE A 45 -14.47 6.88 3.79
CA PHE A 45 -15.65 7.12 2.96
C PHE A 45 -16.81 6.13 3.20
N LEU A 46 -16.54 4.95 3.75
CA LEU A 46 -17.56 3.92 4.04
C LEU A 46 -18.31 4.22 5.34
N LYS A 47 -17.81 5.13 6.19
CA LYS A 47 -18.34 5.44 7.53
C LYS A 47 -18.45 4.22 8.45
N GLN A 48 -17.61 3.22 8.23
CA GLN A 48 -17.51 2.00 9.03
C GLN A 48 -16.08 1.45 8.99
N ALA A 49 -15.70 0.73 10.03
CA ALA A 49 -14.48 -0.08 10.01
C ALA A 49 -14.71 -1.33 9.15
N VAL A 50 -13.73 -1.66 8.30
CA VAL A 50 -13.76 -2.86 7.45
C VAL A 50 -12.52 -3.74 7.62
N TYR A 51 -11.55 -3.29 8.42
CA TYR A 51 -10.46 -4.10 8.97
C TYR A 51 -10.70 -4.31 10.46
N ASP A 52 -10.33 -5.49 10.97
CA ASP A 52 -10.45 -5.81 12.40
C ASP A 52 -9.45 -5.00 13.25
N CYS A 53 -8.28 -4.66 12.69
CA CYS A 53 -7.27 -3.80 13.30
C CYS A 53 -6.37 -3.13 12.27
N GLY A 54 -5.71 -2.04 12.68
CA GLY A 54 -4.87 -1.20 11.83
C GLY A 54 -3.44 -1.73 11.64
N GLU A 55 -3.29 -2.73 10.78
CA GLU A 55 -1.97 -3.23 10.36
C GLU A 55 -1.65 -2.92 8.90
N CYS A 56 -0.39 -2.58 8.63
CA CYS A 56 0.10 -2.35 7.27
C CYS A 56 0.93 -3.53 6.79
N TYR A 57 0.29 -4.43 6.04
CA TYR A 57 0.97 -5.48 5.29
C TYR A 57 1.31 -5.02 3.88
N LEU A 58 2.48 -5.40 3.38
CA LEU A 58 2.93 -5.12 2.02
C LEU A 58 3.77 -6.30 1.53
N ARG A 59 3.91 -6.48 0.22
CA ARG A 59 4.94 -7.40 -0.30
C ARG A 59 6.31 -6.95 0.16
N LYS A 60 7.21 -7.89 0.43
CA LYS A 60 8.53 -7.64 1.02
C LYS A 60 9.35 -6.63 0.23
N SER A 61 9.32 -6.71 -1.10
CA SER A 61 9.96 -5.77 -2.01
C SER A 61 9.34 -4.36 -1.94
N THR A 62 8.00 -4.26 -1.95
CA THR A 62 7.26 -3.01 -1.74
C THR A 62 7.62 -2.38 -0.40
N ALA A 63 7.58 -3.15 0.69
CA ALA A 63 7.88 -2.68 2.04
C ALA A 63 9.32 -2.16 2.14
N LYS A 64 10.30 -2.89 1.61
CA LYS A 64 11.70 -2.47 1.58
C LYS A 64 11.91 -1.18 0.79
N ALA A 65 11.23 -1.02 -0.35
CA ALA A 65 11.29 0.20 -1.13
C ALA A 65 10.69 1.39 -0.38
N LEU A 66 9.57 1.16 0.33
CA LEU A 66 8.91 2.19 1.12
C LEU A 66 9.78 2.64 2.31
N VAL A 67 10.47 1.71 2.97
CA VAL A 67 11.46 2.04 4.03
C VAL A 67 12.54 2.97 3.47
N LYS A 68 13.11 2.65 2.30
CA LYS A 68 14.12 3.52 1.67
C LYS A 68 13.57 4.91 1.32
N ALA A 69 12.34 4.98 0.81
CA ALA A 69 11.67 6.26 0.56
C ALA A 69 11.47 7.06 1.87
N ASN A 70 11.09 6.39 2.95
CA ASN A 70 10.96 7.03 4.26
C ASN A 70 12.28 7.57 4.78
N GLU A 71 13.40 6.87 4.57
CA GLU A 71 14.74 7.40 4.92
C GLU A 71 15.09 8.67 4.15
N GLU A 72 14.73 8.79 2.87
CA GLU A 72 14.89 10.04 2.14
C GLU A 72 14.01 11.15 2.72
N PHE A 73 12.73 10.88 3.00
CA PHE A 73 11.86 11.86 3.66
C PHE A 73 12.40 12.30 5.02
N LYS A 74 12.96 11.38 5.81
CA LYS A 74 13.60 11.69 7.10
C LYS A 74 14.77 12.64 6.94
N SER A 75 15.62 12.46 5.93
CA SER A 75 16.70 13.41 5.65
C SER A 75 16.20 14.80 5.23
N LEU A 76 14.96 14.89 4.76
CA LEU A 76 14.26 16.13 4.42
C LEU A 76 13.42 16.70 5.58
N GLY A 77 13.44 16.07 6.77
CA GLY A 77 12.71 16.50 7.96
C GLY A 77 11.27 15.99 8.06
N TYR A 78 10.90 14.97 7.29
CA TYR A 78 9.55 14.40 7.24
C TYR A 78 9.53 12.90 7.56
N ARG A 79 8.36 12.36 7.89
CA ARG A 79 8.10 10.92 7.96
C ARG A 79 6.83 10.59 7.20
N ILE A 80 6.75 9.38 6.67
CA ILE A 80 5.55 8.87 6.03
C ILE A 80 4.48 8.56 7.09
N LYS A 81 3.25 9.02 6.83
CA LYS A 81 2.04 8.60 7.52
C LYS A 81 1.16 7.78 6.57
N LEU A 82 0.78 6.57 6.98
CA LEU A 82 0.01 5.62 6.17
C LEU A 82 -1.47 5.62 6.52
N PHE A 83 -2.31 5.64 5.49
CA PHE A 83 -3.77 5.53 5.56
C PHE A 83 -4.26 4.13 5.16
N ASP A 84 -3.65 3.52 4.14
CA ASP A 84 -3.95 2.16 3.71
C ASP A 84 -2.73 1.46 3.07
N CYS A 85 -2.71 0.13 3.13
CA CYS A 85 -1.65 -0.73 2.59
C CYS A 85 -2.29 -1.91 1.85
N TYR A 86 -1.94 -3.16 2.20
CA TYR A 86 -2.68 -4.32 1.74
C TYR A 86 -4.15 -4.24 2.16
N ARG A 87 -5.04 -4.38 1.17
CA ARG A 87 -6.48 -4.45 1.34
C ARG A 87 -6.94 -5.82 0.88
N PRO A 88 -7.64 -6.63 1.68
CA PRO A 88 -8.20 -7.89 1.22
C PRO A 88 -9.20 -7.68 0.06
N LEU A 89 -9.23 -8.61 -0.90
CA LEU A 89 -10.16 -8.55 -2.04
C LEU A 89 -11.63 -8.51 -1.58
N SER A 90 -11.96 -9.22 -0.50
CA SER A 90 -13.27 -9.20 0.17
C SER A 90 -13.66 -7.79 0.63
N VAL A 91 -12.72 -7.00 1.15
CA VAL A 91 -12.94 -5.59 1.49
C VAL A 91 -13.10 -4.74 0.23
N GLN A 92 -12.30 -4.96 -0.80
CA GLN A 92 -12.48 -4.28 -2.10
C GLN A 92 -13.89 -4.52 -2.68
N LYS A 93 -14.43 -5.74 -2.55
CA LYS A 93 -15.81 -6.05 -2.96
C LYS A 93 -16.84 -5.28 -2.13
N LYS A 94 -16.63 -5.09 -0.82
CA LYS A 94 -17.49 -4.26 0.03
C LYS A 94 -17.45 -2.80 -0.41
N MET A 95 -16.26 -2.25 -0.66
CA MET A 95 -16.07 -0.89 -1.17
C MET A 95 -16.78 -0.68 -2.52
N TRP A 96 -16.61 -1.63 -3.45
CA TRP A 96 -17.22 -1.56 -4.78
C TRP A 96 -18.75 -1.60 -4.74
N LYS A 97 -19.36 -2.29 -3.77
CA LYS A 97 -20.83 -2.27 -3.61
C LYS A 97 -21.37 -0.88 -3.26
N ILE A 98 -20.58 -0.05 -2.59
CA ILE A 98 -20.97 1.30 -2.15
C ILE A 98 -20.71 2.33 -3.26
N LEU A 99 -19.58 2.21 -3.96
CA LEU A 99 -19.19 3.18 -5.00
C LEU A 99 -18.75 2.50 -6.31
N PRO A 100 -19.65 1.76 -6.99
CA PRO A 100 -19.34 1.07 -8.23
C PRO A 100 -19.16 2.06 -9.40
N GLY A 101 -18.39 1.66 -10.41
CA GLY A 101 -18.31 2.39 -11.69
C GLY A 101 -17.55 3.72 -11.65
N THR A 102 -16.93 4.06 -10.51
CA THR A 102 -16.07 5.24 -10.39
C THR A 102 -14.62 4.90 -10.68
N HIS A 103 -13.78 5.92 -10.87
CA HIS A 103 -12.33 5.77 -10.97
C HIS A 103 -11.62 5.77 -9.60
N TYR A 104 -12.35 5.86 -8.49
CA TYR A 104 -11.79 5.89 -7.12
C TYR A 104 -11.82 4.52 -6.44
N VAL A 105 -12.75 3.65 -6.82
CA VAL A 105 -12.80 2.27 -6.31
C VAL A 105 -12.59 1.33 -7.48
N ALA A 106 -11.48 0.60 -7.48
CA ALA A 106 -11.17 -0.34 -8.55
C ALA A 106 -12.19 -1.50 -8.65
N ASN A 107 -12.51 -1.92 -9.88
CA ASN A 107 -13.41 -3.05 -10.13
C ASN A 107 -12.77 -4.35 -9.58
N PRO A 108 -13.41 -5.02 -8.58
CA PRO A 108 -12.85 -6.19 -7.92
C PRO A 108 -12.68 -7.39 -8.86
N ALA A 109 -13.35 -7.45 -10.01
CA ALA A 109 -13.14 -8.51 -11.01
C ALA A 109 -11.71 -8.53 -11.56
N LYS A 110 -11.02 -7.39 -11.55
CA LYS A 110 -9.60 -7.26 -11.95
C LYS A 110 -8.65 -7.15 -10.73
N GLY A 111 -9.22 -7.00 -9.53
CA GLY A 111 -8.53 -6.61 -8.30
C GLY A 111 -8.00 -5.17 -8.33
N SER A 112 -7.41 -4.74 -7.21
CA SER A 112 -6.69 -3.47 -7.08
C SER A 112 -5.21 -3.69 -6.79
N LYS A 113 -4.38 -2.63 -6.86
CA LYS A 113 -2.97 -2.72 -6.45
C LYS A 113 -2.80 -2.90 -4.94
N HIS A 114 -3.77 -2.44 -4.14
CA HIS A 114 -3.81 -2.74 -2.71
C HIS A 114 -3.99 -4.24 -2.46
N ASN A 115 -4.88 -4.92 -3.20
CA ASN A 115 -5.06 -6.38 -3.06
C ASN A 115 -3.83 -7.18 -3.47
N ARG A 116 -2.89 -6.56 -4.17
CA ARG A 116 -1.63 -7.19 -4.61
C ARG A 116 -0.48 -6.90 -3.64
N GLY A 117 -0.69 -6.10 -2.58
CA GLY A 117 0.38 -5.64 -1.68
C GLY A 117 1.38 -4.71 -2.37
N ALA A 118 0.94 -4.04 -3.43
CA ALA A 118 1.74 -3.23 -4.34
C ALA A 118 1.31 -1.76 -4.36
N ALA A 119 0.45 -1.33 -3.44
CA ALA A 119 0.06 0.07 -3.30
C ALA A 119 -0.03 0.48 -1.83
N VAL A 120 0.10 1.79 -1.63
CA VAL A 120 -0.05 2.48 -0.36
C VAL A 120 -0.82 3.77 -0.58
N ASP A 121 -1.64 4.12 0.39
CA ASP A 121 -2.26 5.44 0.52
C ASP A 121 -1.58 6.15 1.68
N LEU A 122 -1.00 7.33 1.44
CA LEU A 122 -0.13 7.99 2.43
C LEU A 122 -0.09 9.51 2.32
N THR A 123 0.44 10.14 3.37
CA THR A 123 0.89 11.54 3.39
C THR A 123 2.24 11.65 4.10
N LEU A 124 2.70 12.87 4.34
CA LEU A 124 3.87 13.18 5.15
C LEU A 124 3.46 13.90 6.44
N VAL A 125 4.22 13.66 7.49
CA VAL A 125 4.21 14.47 8.72
C VAL A 125 5.57 15.15 8.90
N ASP A 126 5.58 16.33 9.49
CA ASP A 126 6.81 17.04 9.87
C ASP A 126 7.43 16.46 11.16
N ALA A 127 8.52 17.09 11.63
CA ALA A 127 9.23 16.71 12.84
C ALA A 127 8.34 16.76 14.10
N GLN A 128 7.30 17.60 14.11
CA GLN A 128 6.34 17.72 15.20
C GLN A 128 5.19 16.70 15.06
N GLY A 129 5.18 15.89 14.00
CA GLY A 129 4.11 14.93 13.71
C GLY A 129 2.87 15.56 13.08
N LYS A 130 2.94 16.83 12.64
CA LYS A 130 1.84 17.50 11.97
C LYS A 130 1.81 17.09 10.50
N GLU A 131 0.64 16.68 10.02
CA GLU A 131 0.44 16.35 8.61
C GLU A 131 0.68 17.57 7.71
N LEU A 132 1.32 17.33 6.58
CA LEU A 132 1.40 18.32 5.52
C LEU A 132 0.04 18.54 4.90
N ASP A 133 -0.29 19.82 4.68
CA ASP A 133 -1.51 20.19 3.97
C ASP A 133 -1.39 19.78 2.49
N MET A 134 -2.28 18.88 2.08
CA MET A 134 -2.38 18.37 0.72
C MET A 134 -3.60 18.94 -0.01
N GLY A 135 -4.31 19.93 0.56
CA GLY A 135 -5.42 20.67 -0.05
C GLY A 135 -6.78 19.96 -0.04
N THR A 136 -6.80 18.65 0.20
CA THR A 136 -8.01 17.87 0.49
C THR A 136 -7.67 16.80 1.51
N PRO A 137 -8.64 16.30 2.30
CA PRO A 137 -8.40 15.10 3.08
C PRO A 137 -8.19 13.88 2.17
N PHE A 138 -7.67 12.80 2.78
CA PHE A 138 -7.75 11.44 2.22
C PHE A 138 -9.21 11.07 1.90
N ASP A 139 -9.42 10.18 0.93
CA ASP A 139 -10.74 9.77 0.42
C ASP A 139 -11.59 10.92 -0.17
N PHE A 140 -11.01 12.09 -0.45
CA PHE A 140 -11.72 13.16 -1.15
C PHE A 140 -11.88 12.84 -2.64
N PHE A 141 -13.06 12.35 -3.03
CA PHE A 141 -13.36 11.91 -4.41
C PHE A 141 -13.78 13.05 -5.34
N GLY A 142 -12.90 14.03 -5.55
CA GLY A 142 -13.16 15.15 -6.46
C GLY A 142 -11.92 15.65 -7.19
N LYS A 143 -12.10 16.52 -8.19
CA LYS A 143 -11.01 17.07 -9.02
C LYS A 143 -9.89 17.73 -8.21
N LYS A 144 -10.19 18.29 -7.03
CA LYS A 144 -9.17 18.87 -6.14
C LYS A 144 -8.17 17.83 -5.62
N ALA A 145 -8.52 16.54 -5.56
CA ALA A 145 -7.59 15.48 -5.18
C ALA A 145 -6.64 15.07 -6.31
N HIS A 146 -6.93 15.44 -7.56
CA HIS A 146 -6.15 15.00 -8.71
C HIS A 146 -4.75 15.63 -8.70
N HIS A 147 -3.74 14.87 -9.12
CA HIS A 147 -2.37 15.39 -9.26
C HIS A 147 -2.26 16.50 -10.32
N THR A 148 -3.23 16.62 -11.23
CA THR A 148 -3.31 17.66 -12.26
C THR A 148 -4.01 18.93 -11.79
N CYS A 149 -4.54 18.96 -10.55
CA CYS A 149 -5.17 20.16 -10.01
C CYS A 149 -4.11 21.20 -9.62
N THR A 150 -3.93 22.21 -10.46
CA THR A 150 -2.94 23.29 -10.28
C THR A 150 -3.52 24.57 -9.64
N THR A 151 -4.81 24.58 -9.32
CA THR A 151 -5.50 25.75 -8.73
C THR A 151 -5.47 25.78 -7.20
N LEU A 152 -4.68 24.90 -6.57
CA LEU A 152 -4.49 24.83 -5.13
C LEU A 152 -3.45 25.85 -4.65
N PRO A 153 -3.42 26.22 -3.36
CA PRO A 153 -2.39 27.08 -2.81
C PRO A 153 -0.98 26.57 -3.12
N LYS A 154 -0.04 27.49 -3.39
CA LYS A 154 1.34 27.15 -3.78
C LYS A 154 1.99 26.12 -2.84
N LYS A 155 1.84 26.29 -1.54
CA LYS A 155 2.40 25.37 -0.54
C LYS A 155 1.85 23.95 -0.65
N VAL A 156 0.56 23.80 -0.96
CA VAL A 156 -0.07 22.49 -1.21
C VAL A 156 0.54 21.81 -2.44
N LEU A 157 0.73 22.58 -3.52
CA LEU A 157 1.34 22.07 -4.75
C LEU A 157 2.80 21.63 -4.50
N GLU A 158 3.56 22.38 -3.72
CA GLU A 158 4.91 22.03 -3.30
C GLU A 158 4.95 20.75 -2.46
N ASN A 159 4.03 20.59 -1.51
CA ASN A 159 3.93 19.37 -0.68
C ASN A 159 3.60 18.14 -1.53
N ARG A 160 2.62 18.24 -2.44
CA ARG A 160 2.28 17.15 -3.37
C ARG A 160 3.43 16.82 -4.33
N LYS A 161 4.17 17.84 -4.79
CA LYS A 161 5.35 17.67 -5.63
C LYS A 161 6.46 16.95 -4.89
N LEU A 162 6.77 17.37 -3.65
CA LEU A 162 7.74 16.70 -2.78
C LEU A 162 7.39 15.20 -2.62
N LEU A 163 6.16 14.92 -2.23
CA LEU A 163 5.68 13.55 -2.04
C LEU A 163 5.87 12.70 -3.30
N LYS A 164 5.39 13.22 -4.44
CA LYS A 164 5.44 12.53 -5.72
C LYS A 164 6.86 12.32 -6.22
N ASP A 165 7.72 13.32 -6.13
CA ASP A 165 9.06 13.27 -6.68
C ASP A 165 9.96 12.30 -5.91
N VAL A 166 9.89 12.30 -4.57
CA VAL A 166 10.66 11.34 -3.77
C VAL A 166 10.17 9.92 -4.05
N LEU A 167 8.86 9.66 -3.95
CA LEU A 167 8.30 8.33 -4.22
C LEU A 167 8.62 7.82 -5.63
N ASN A 168 8.62 8.71 -6.63
CA ASN A 168 8.97 8.38 -8.00
C ASN A 168 10.38 7.79 -8.14
N LYS A 169 11.36 8.24 -7.33
CA LYS A 169 12.74 7.72 -7.31
C LYS A 169 12.81 6.27 -6.82
N TYR A 170 11.87 5.87 -5.95
CA TYR A 170 11.77 4.53 -5.38
C TYR A 170 10.75 3.64 -6.11
N ASN A 171 10.43 3.97 -7.37
CA ASN A 171 9.49 3.24 -8.23
C ASN A 171 8.03 3.20 -7.75
N PHE A 172 7.65 4.08 -6.83
CA PHE A 172 6.25 4.33 -6.48
C PHE A 172 5.69 5.39 -7.42
N LYS A 173 4.67 5.04 -8.20
CA LYS A 173 4.05 5.95 -9.16
C LYS A 173 2.60 6.24 -8.75
N SER A 174 2.25 7.51 -8.80
CA SER A 174 0.90 7.98 -8.55
C SER A 174 -0.08 7.58 -9.66
N ILE A 175 -1.36 7.49 -9.33
CA ILE A 175 -2.45 7.60 -10.32
C ILE A 175 -2.87 9.08 -10.48
N PHE A 176 -3.59 9.44 -11.54
CA PHE A 176 -3.90 10.86 -11.77
C PHE A 176 -4.92 11.44 -10.78
N SER A 177 -5.85 10.61 -10.28
CA SER A 177 -7.04 11.04 -9.56
C SER A 177 -6.86 11.26 -8.07
N GLU A 178 -5.76 10.78 -7.49
CA GLU A 178 -5.58 10.69 -6.03
C GLU A 178 -4.16 11.10 -5.67
N TRP A 179 -4.00 12.17 -4.89
CA TRP A 179 -2.68 12.65 -4.48
C TRP A 179 -1.98 11.73 -3.47
N TRP A 180 -2.74 10.90 -2.76
CA TRP A 180 -2.26 10.03 -1.69
C TRP A 180 -1.87 8.64 -2.18
N HIS A 181 -2.34 8.21 -3.35
CA HIS A 181 -2.25 6.83 -3.82
C HIS A 181 -0.99 6.59 -4.67
N TYR A 182 -0.19 5.61 -4.28
CA TYR A 182 1.03 5.24 -4.99
C TYR A 182 1.18 3.74 -5.18
N GLU A 183 1.49 3.35 -6.42
CA GLU A 183 1.69 1.97 -6.84
C GLU A 183 3.19 1.67 -7.00
N TYR A 184 3.69 0.64 -6.30
CA TYR A 184 5.04 0.14 -6.49
C TYR A 184 5.12 -0.65 -7.79
N ARG A 185 5.76 -0.06 -8.81
CA ARG A 185 5.77 -0.59 -10.18
C ARG A 185 6.24 -2.05 -10.28
N PRO A 186 7.31 -2.49 -9.59
CA PRO A 186 7.79 -3.87 -9.69
C PRO A 186 6.80 -4.95 -9.25
N GLU A 187 5.81 -4.63 -8.40
CA GLU A 187 4.85 -5.61 -7.84
C GLU A 187 3.43 -5.47 -8.41
N MET A 188 3.22 -4.61 -9.40
CA MET A 188 1.87 -4.30 -9.89
C MET A 188 1.11 -5.48 -10.50
N GLN A 189 1.82 -6.46 -11.04
CA GLN A 189 1.25 -7.64 -11.68
C GLN A 189 1.19 -8.84 -10.74
N SER A 190 1.68 -8.70 -9.52
CA SER A 190 1.69 -9.76 -8.52
C SER A 190 0.27 -10.21 -8.20
N LYS A 191 0.12 -11.45 -7.74
CA LYS A 191 -1.18 -12.08 -7.50
C LYS A 191 -2.06 -11.25 -6.56
N VAL A 192 -3.35 -11.20 -6.87
CA VAL A 192 -4.40 -10.67 -5.98
C VAL A 192 -4.60 -11.63 -4.83
N GLU A 193 -4.56 -11.12 -3.61
CA GLU A 193 -4.74 -11.91 -2.39
C GLU A 193 -5.99 -11.46 -1.61
N ASP A 194 -6.52 -12.35 -0.77
CA ASP A 194 -7.70 -12.10 0.08
C ASP A 194 -7.53 -12.63 1.53
N PHE A 195 -6.28 -12.68 2.02
CA PHE A 195 -6.03 -13.15 3.37
C PHE A 195 -6.45 -12.10 4.40
N GLN A 196 -6.87 -12.56 5.57
CA GLN A 196 -7.03 -11.73 6.76
C GLN A 196 -5.80 -11.90 7.66
N TRP A 197 -5.52 -10.90 8.50
CA TRP A 197 -4.47 -10.99 9.50
C TRP A 197 -5.06 -11.09 10.90
N GLN A 198 -4.28 -11.65 11.82
CA GLN A 198 -4.66 -11.72 13.23
C GLN A 198 -4.25 -10.41 13.90
N CYS A 199 -5.20 -9.80 14.60
CA CYS A 199 -4.93 -8.69 15.48
C CYS A 199 -4.15 -9.18 16.70
N LYS A 200 -3.12 -8.43 17.08
CA LYS A 200 -2.31 -8.71 18.27
C LYS A 200 -2.73 -7.82 19.42
#